data_AF-A0AAP3ZW66-F1
#
_entry.id   AF-A0AAP3ZW66-F1
#
_cell.length_a   1.000
_cell.length_b   1.000
_cell.length_c   1.000
_cell.angle_alpha   90.00
_cell.angle_beta   90.00
_cell.angle_gamma   90.00
#
_symmetry.space_group_name_H-M   'P 1'
#
loop_
_entity.id
_entity.type
_entity.pdbx_description
1 polymer ?
#
loop_
_entity_poly.entity_id
_entity_poly.type
_entity_poly.pdbx_seq_one_letter_code
_entity_poly.pdbx_strand_id
1 'polypeptide(L)' 'MEWYMFGPMISRIRVGQKASTPGFSRTLIRRPEGLYWTDGGQAGKIVEIRDYLFSDIWTIYEDEDCEP' A
#
# COMPACT_ATOMS: atom_id res chain seq x y z
N MET A 1 -7.28 1.78 13.49
CA MET A 1 -6.28 1.48 12.43
C MET A 1 -5.32 0.44 12.96
N GLU A 2 -5.13 -0.65 12.23
CA GLU A 2 -4.14 -1.68 12.57
C GLU A 2 -2.87 -1.45 11.74
N TRP A 3 -1.72 -1.62 12.37
CA TRP A 3 -0.40 -1.47 11.74
C TRP A 3 0.25 -2.84 11.54
N TYR A 4 0.84 -3.03 10.38
CA TYR A 4 1.45 -4.29 9.97
C TYR A 4 2.86 -4.05 9.42
N MET A 5 3.76 -5.00 9.64
CA MET A 5 4.96 -5.12 8.82
C MET A 5 4.57 -5.46 7.38
N PHE A 6 5.43 -5.15 6.41
CA PHE A 6 5.10 -5.31 4.97
C PHE A 6 4.62 -6.71 4.58
N GLY A 7 5.27 -7.79 5.06
CA GLY A 7 4.83 -9.16 4.77
C GLY A 7 3.40 -9.46 5.25
N PRO A 8 3.10 -9.30 6.56
CA PRO A 8 1.75 -9.43 7.09
C PRO A 8 0.73 -8.48 6.43
N MET A 9 1.14 -7.30 5.97
CA MET A 9 0.29 -6.37 5.20
C MET A 9 -0.09 -6.96 3.84
N ILE A 10 0.89 -7.47 3.08
CA ILE A 10 0.66 -8.08 1.76
C ILE A 10 -0.37 -9.23 1.86
N SER A 11 -0.29 -10.04 2.91
CA SER A 11 -1.24 -11.14 3.11
C SER A 11 -2.68 -10.69 3.41
N ARG A 12 -2.88 -9.42 3.78
CA ARG A 12 -4.17 -8.86 4.22
C ARG A 12 -4.81 -7.93 3.20
N ILE A 13 -4.00 -7.14 2.49
CA ILE A 13 -4.49 -6.12 1.56
C ILE A 13 -5.25 -6.76 0.39
N ARG A 14 -6.47 -6.29 0.13
CA ARG A 14 -7.34 -6.79 -0.93
C ARG A 14 -7.30 -5.89 -2.15
N VAL A 15 -7.64 -6.41 -3.32
CA VAL A 15 -7.76 -5.63 -4.55
C VAL A 15 -8.72 -4.45 -4.32
N GLY A 16 -8.30 -3.26 -4.74
CA GLY A 16 -9.01 -2.00 -4.52
C GLY A 16 -8.57 -1.25 -3.26
N GLN A 17 -7.96 -1.92 -2.27
CA GLN A 17 -7.52 -1.28 -1.05
C GLN A 17 -6.17 -0.59 -1.22
N LYS A 18 -5.97 0.46 -0.42
CA LYS A 18 -4.70 1.16 -0.31
C LYS A 18 -3.99 0.79 0.99
N ALA A 19 -2.68 0.95 0.99
CA ALA A 19 -1.89 0.91 2.21
C ALA A 19 -0.88 2.04 2.23
N SER A 20 -0.65 2.63 3.40
CA SER A 20 0.32 3.69 3.58
C SER A 20 1.18 3.48 4.82
N THR A 21 2.37 4.03 4.76
CA THR A 21 3.23 4.22 5.93
C THR A 21 2.73 5.42 6.76
N PRO A 22 3.18 5.55 8.03
CA PRO A 22 2.86 6.71 8.85
C PRO A 22 3.16 8.03 8.12
N GLY A 23 2.20 8.95 8.16
CA GLY A 23 2.32 10.25 7.50
C GLY A 23 2.26 10.20 5.97
N PHE A 24 1.80 9.10 5.37
CA PHE A 24 1.70 8.94 3.91
C PHE A 24 3.03 9.17 3.19
N SER A 25 4.17 8.82 3.82
CA SER A 25 5.49 8.93 3.17
C SER A 25 5.64 7.96 1.99
N ARG A 26 4.83 6.91 1.98
CA ARG A 26 4.69 5.93 0.92
C ARG A 26 3.25 5.48 0.87
N THR A 27 2.69 5.44 -0.34
CA THR A 27 1.32 4.97 -0.53
C THR A 27 1.24 3.97 -1.68
N LEU A 28 0.50 2.89 -1.44
CA LEU A 28 0.31 1.75 -2.33
C LEU A 28 -1.16 1.49 -2.59
N ILE A 29 -1.49 0.93 -3.75
CA ILE A 29 -2.80 0.35 -4.05
C ILE A 29 -2.63 -1.09 -4.53
N ARG A 30 -3.49 -1.99 -4.05
CA ARG A 30 -3.56 -3.37 -4.55
C ARG A 30 -4.46 -3.43 -5.77
N ARG A 31 -3.87 -3.82 -6.90
CA ARG A 31 -4.56 -4.17 -8.15
C ARG A 31 -4.47 -5.68 -8.38
N PRO A 32 -5.25 -6.27 -9.32
CA PRO A 32 -5.17 -7.69 -9.61
C PRO A 32 -3.74 -8.17 -9.93
N GLU A 33 -2.98 -7.35 -10.66
CA GLU A 33 -1.65 -7.70 -11.17
C GLU A 33 -0.55 -7.55 -10.11
N GLY A 34 -0.76 -6.73 -9.08
CA GLY A 34 0.29 -6.41 -8.13
C GLY A 34 -0.06 -5.26 -7.18
N LEU A 35 0.95 -4.84 -6.42
CA LEU A 35 0.92 -3.56 -5.70
C LEU A 35 1.50 -2.48 -6.60
N TYR A 36 0.92 -1.29 -6.56
CA TYR A 36 1.37 -0.13 -7.33
C TYR A 36 1.60 1.06 -6.42
N TRP A 37 2.68 1.80 -6.65
CA TRP A 37 2.88 3.10 -6.02
C TRP A 37 1.81 4.09 -6.46
N THR A 38 1.20 4.81 -5.53
CA THR A 38 0.19 5.83 -5.85
C THR A 38 0.74 7.26 -5.81
N ASP A 39 1.89 7.47 -5.18
CA ASP A 39 2.52 8.78 -4.99
C ASP A 39 4.02 8.79 -5.34
N GLY A 40 4.60 9.99 -5.35
CA GLY A 40 6.02 10.23 -5.59
C GLY A 40 6.51 9.90 -7.00
N GLY A 41 7.84 9.89 -7.18
CA GLY A 41 8.48 9.68 -8.50
C GLY A 41 8.33 8.26 -9.08
N GLN A 42 7.72 7.35 -8.33
CA GLN A 42 7.42 5.98 -8.78
C GLN A 42 5.91 5.74 -9.01
N ALA A 43 5.07 6.77 -8.87
CA ALA A 43 3.63 6.65 -9.05
C ALA A 43 3.26 5.90 -10.36
N GLY A 44 2.34 4.95 -10.25
CA GLY A 44 1.89 4.11 -11.35
C GLY A 44 2.80 2.92 -11.68
N LYS A 45 3.98 2.80 -11.07
CA LYS A 45 4.85 1.63 -11.24
C LYS A 45 4.49 0.52 -10.27
N ILE A 46 4.71 -0.73 -10.71
CA ILE A 46 4.62 -1.91 -9.85
C ILE A 46 5.66 -1.79 -8.74
N VAL A 47 5.25 -2.14 -7.52
CA VAL A 47 6.14 -2.20 -6.37
C VAL A 47 7.09 -3.36 -6.53
N GLU A 48 8.38 -3.06 -6.62
CA GLU A 48 9.43 -4.05 -6.48
C GLU A 48 9.68 -4.30 -5.00
N ILE A 49 9.61 -5.56 -4.58
CA ILE A 49 9.89 -5.95 -3.20
C ILE A 49 11.38 -5.73 -2.91
N ARG A 50 11.69 -4.80 -2.00
CA ARG A 50 13.04 -4.43 -1.59
C ARG A 50 13.12 -4.36 -0.06
N ASP A 51 14.32 -4.54 0.49
CA ASP A 51 14.56 -4.69 1.92
C ASP A 51 13.98 -3.56 2.78
N TYR A 52 14.04 -2.32 2.31
CA TYR A 52 13.53 -1.17 3.06
C TYR A 52 12.03 -1.26 3.36
N LEU A 53 11.24 -1.95 2.54
CA LEU A 53 9.81 -2.12 2.76
C LEU A 53 9.54 -2.95 4.02
N PHE A 54 10.41 -3.91 4.34
CA PHE A 54 10.26 -4.76 5.51
C PHE A 54 10.59 -4.05 6.82
N SER A 55 11.22 -2.87 6.78
CA SER A 55 11.42 -2.01 7.95
C SER A 55 10.27 -1.03 8.17
N ASP A 56 9.41 -0.85 7.17
CA ASP A 56 8.26 0.05 7.24
C ASP A 56 7.06 -0.65 7.91
N ILE A 57 6.28 0.14 8.65
CA ILE A 57 4.96 -0.25 9.14
C ILE A 57 3.87 0.35 8.25
N TRP A 58 2.80 -0.40 8.05
CA TRP A 58 1.77 -0.10 7.06
C TRP A 58 0.39 -0.20 7.69
N THR A 59 -0.48 0.73 7.36
CA THR A 59 -1.92 0.62 7.63
C THR A 59 -2.65 0.41 6.31
N ILE A 60 -3.62 -0.51 6.30
CA ILE A 60 -4.52 -0.71 5.16
C ILE A 60 -5.75 0.19 5.38
N TYR A 61 -6.23 0.80 4.32
CA TYR A 61 -7.45 1.59 4.31
C TYR A 61 -8.17 1.46 2.98
N GLU A 62 -9.47 1.71 3.00
CA GLU A 62 -10.29 1.85 1.80
C GLU A 62 -10.29 3.34 1.44
N ASP A 63 -10.15 3.65 0.16
CA ASP A 63 -10.47 5.00 -0.30
C ASP A 63 -11.99 5.14 -0.18
N GLU A 64 -12.47 6.04 0.69
CA GLU A 64 -13.90 6.33 0.86
C GLU A 64 -14.51 7.10 -0.32
N ASP A 65 -13.80 7.29 -1.43
CA ASP A 65 -14.29 8.07 -2.57
C ASP A 65 -14.83 7.18 -3.69
N CYS A 66 -16.01 6.63 -3.44
CA CYS A 66 -17.01 6.43 -4.49
C CYS A 66 -18.40 6.60 -3.87
N GLU A 67 -18.77 7.86 -3.59
CA GLU A 67 -20.20 8.20 -3.53
C GLU A 67 -20.85 7.82 -4.88
N PRO A 68 -22.07 7.25 -4.86
CA PRO A 68 -22.72 6.66 -6.04
C PRO A 68 -23.04 7.63 -7.18
#